data_AF-A0A7Z7NBB8-F1
#
_entry.id   AF-A0A7Z7NBB8-F1
#
_cell.length_a   1.000
_cell.length_b   1.000
_cell.length_c   1.000
_cell.angle_alpha   90.00
_cell.angle_beta   90.00
_cell.angle_gamma   90.00
#
_symmetry.space_group_name_H-M   'P 1'
#
loop_
_entity.id
_entity.type
_entity.pdbx_description
1 polymer ?
#
loop_
_entity_poly.entity_id
_entity_poly.type
_entity_poly.pdbx_seq_one_letter_code
_entity_poly.pdbx_strand_id
1 'polypeptide(L)' 'MSSFVIATPGFLAAAVADWTGIEQAVGAANAAAGSTTRVLTAAGDEVSAAIARLFGVCVCRGQPWRL' A
#
# COMPACT_ATOMS: atom_id res chain seq x y z
N MET A 1 19.06 -35.10 9.62
CA MET A 1 18.90 -34.62 11.01
C MET A 1 17.96 -33.42 10.98
N SER A 2 16.79 -33.54 11.59
CA SER A 2 15.75 -32.50 11.57
C SER A 2 16.00 -31.51 12.71
N SER A 3 16.11 -30.21 12.38
CA SER A 3 16.19 -29.13 13.36
C SER A 3 14.78 -28.65 13.68
N PHE A 4 14.45 -28.55 14.97
CA PHE A 4 13.19 -27.98 15.45
C PHE A 4 13.49 -26.82 16.39
N VAL A 5 12.93 -25.66 16.08
CA VAL A 5 13.02 -24.46 16.92
C VAL A 5 11.70 -24.32 17.65
N ILE A 6 11.72 -24.41 18.99
CA ILE A 6 10.54 -24.22 19.84
C ILE A 6 10.53 -22.74 20.24
N ALA A 7 9.67 -21.96 19.58
CA ALA A 7 9.43 -20.57 19.96
C ALA A 7 8.44 -20.51 21.13
N THR A 8 8.71 -19.65 22.12
CA THR A 8 7.77 -19.37 23.20
C THR A 8 6.51 -18.71 22.63
N PRO A 9 5.29 -19.15 22.98
CA PRO A 9 4.05 -18.58 22.46
C PRO A 9 3.95 -17.06 22.62
N GLY A 10 4.51 -16.50 23.70
CA GLY A 10 4.56 -15.07 23.93
C GLY A 10 5.42 -14.29 22.92
N PHE A 11 6.50 -14.89 22.43
CA PHE A 11 7.35 -14.27 21.39
C PHE A 11 6.65 -14.24 20.04
N LEU A 12 5.93 -15.31 19.70
CA LEU A 12 5.09 -15.35 18.50
C LEU A 12 3.95 -14.32 18.57
N ALA A 13 3.30 -14.19 19.74
CA ALA A 13 2.25 -13.19 19.93
C ALA A 13 2.76 -11.75 19.78
N ALA A 14 3.96 -11.45 20.28
CA ALA A 14 4.59 -10.14 20.09
C ALA A 14 4.88 -9.86 18.60
N ALA A 15 5.45 -10.84 17.88
CA ALA A 15 5.73 -10.70 16.45
C ALA A 15 4.44 -10.48 15.61
N VAL A 16 3.34 -11.15 15.97
CA VAL A 16 2.04 -10.94 15.30
C VAL A 16 1.48 -9.54 15.60
N ALA A 17 1.64 -9.05 16.82
CA ALA A 17 1.23 -7.69 17.17
C ALA A 17 2.02 -6.64 16.37
N ASP A 18 3.34 -6.82 16.24
CA ASP A 18 4.20 -5.93 15.45
C ASP A 18 3.80 -5.93 13.97
N TRP A 19 3.56 -7.12 13.39
CA TRP A 19 3.05 -7.25 12.01
C TRP A 19 1.72 -6.50 11.87
N THR A 20 0.77 -6.74 12.76
CA THR A 20 -0.55 -6.09 12.73
C THR A 20 -0.40 -4.57 12.77
N GLY A 21 0.53 -4.04 13.58
CA GLY A 21 0.84 -2.61 13.63
C GLY A 21 1.33 -2.05 12.29
N ILE A 22 2.21 -2.77 11.60
CA ILE A 22 2.70 -2.38 10.27
C ILE A 22 1.57 -2.38 9.24
N GLU A 23 0.72 -3.42 9.23
CA GLU A 23 -0.43 -3.48 8.31
C GLU A 23 -1.40 -2.32 8.51
N GLN A 24 -1.70 -1.97 9.77
CA GLN A 24 -2.55 -0.81 10.07
C GLN A 24 -1.91 0.51 9.60
N ALA A 25 -0.60 0.69 9.82
CA ALA A 25 0.11 1.89 9.39
C ALA A 25 0.13 2.02 7.85
N VAL A 26 0.36 0.92 7.13
CA VAL A 26 0.34 0.89 5.66
C VAL A 26 -1.09 1.13 5.13
N GLY A 27 -2.10 0.53 5.75
CA GLY A 27 -3.51 0.76 5.39
C GLY A 27 -3.92 2.22 5.57
N ALA A 28 -3.54 2.84 6.69
CA ALA A 28 -3.81 4.26 6.96
C ALA A 28 -3.10 5.18 5.95
N ALA A 29 -1.84 4.89 5.62
CA ALA A 29 -1.09 5.65 4.62
C ALA A 29 -1.72 5.53 3.22
N ASN A 30 -2.16 4.33 2.82
CA ASN A 30 -2.84 4.10 1.55
C ASN A 30 -4.20 4.82 1.48
N ALA A 31 -4.95 4.85 2.59
CA ALA A 31 -6.21 5.61 2.66
C ALA A 31 -5.99 7.12 2.46
N ALA A 32 -4.89 7.67 2.98
CA ALA A 32 -4.53 9.08 2.82
C ALA A 32 -3.99 9.41 1.40
N ALA A 33 -3.42 8.43 0.69
CA ALA A 33 -2.88 8.58 -0.67
C ALA A 33 -3.93 8.88 -1.75
N GLY A 34 -5.23 8.77 -1.44
CA GLY A 34 -6.31 9.16 -2.36
C GLY A 34 -6.29 10.66 -2.73
N SER A 35 -5.78 11.51 -1.84
CA SER A 35 -5.67 12.95 -2.07
C SER A 35 -4.58 13.33 -3.07
N THR A 36 -3.51 12.53 -3.18
CA THR A 36 -2.37 12.78 -4.07
C THR A 36 -2.57 12.20 -5.48
N THR A 37 -3.58 11.35 -5.66
CA THR A 37 -3.82 10.59 -6.89
C THR A 37 -5.06 11.05 -7.66
N ARG A 38 -5.90 11.91 -7.06
CA ARG A 38 -7.03 12.58 -7.71
C ARG A 38 -6.63 13.95 -8.27
N VAL A 39 -5.73 13.98 -9.24
CA VAL A 39 -5.35 15.21 -9.97
C VAL A 39 -6.34 15.45 -11.11
N LEU A 40 -7.13 16.52 -11.01
CA LEU A 40 -8.01 17.00 -12.09
C LEU A 40 -7.19 17.77 -13.14
N THR A 41 -7.56 17.65 -14.41
CA THR A 41 -6.92 18.37 -15.52
C THR A 41 -7.13 19.88 -15.37
N ALA A 42 -6.03 20.64 -15.30
CA ALA A 42 -6.06 22.09 -15.11
C ALA A 42 -6.63 22.86 -16.32
N ALA A 43 -6.56 22.28 -17.52
CA ALA A 43 -7.14 22.78 -18.76
C ALA A 43 -7.51 21.61 -19.70
N GLY A 44 -8.36 21.86 -20.70
CA GLY A 44 -8.87 20.87 -21.65
C GLY A 44 -7.89 20.46 -22.75
N ASP A 45 -6.63 20.85 -22.65
CA ASP A 45 -5.59 20.50 -23.62
C ASP A 45 -5.03 19.09 -23.37
N GLU A 46 -4.52 18.50 -24.43
CA GLU A 46 -4.01 17.14 -24.46
C GLU A 46 -2.75 16.91 -23.60
N VAL A 47 -1.98 17.97 -23.31
CA VAL A 47 -0.80 17.91 -22.43
C VAL A 47 -1.24 17.85 -20.96
N SER A 48 -2.17 18.72 -20.55
CA SER A 48 -2.80 18.69 -19.22
C SER A 48 -3.49 17.35 -18.95
N ALA A 49 -4.15 16.77 -19.96
CA ALA A 49 -4.73 15.44 -19.86
C ALA A 49 -3.69 14.32 -19.68
N ALA A 50 -2.56 14.38 -20.40
CA ALA A 50 -1.47 13.42 -20.26
C ALA A 50 -0.79 13.50 -18.89
N ILE A 51 -0.59 14.72 -18.37
CA ILE A 51 0.01 14.97 -17.05
C ILE A 51 -0.90 14.48 -15.92
N ALA A 52 -2.19 14.80 -15.98
CA ALA A 52 -3.17 14.31 -15.00
C ALA A 52 -3.25 12.78 -14.99
N ARG A 53 -3.16 12.13 -16.16
CA ARG A 53 -3.07 10.67 -16.27
C ARG A 53 -1.79 10.14 -15.64
N LEU A 54 -0.62 10.69 -15.95
CA LEU A 54 0.65 10.24 -15.38
C LEU A 54 0.65 10.27 -13.84
N PHE A 55 0.14 11.34 -13.24
CA PHE A 55 0.06 11.48 -11.79
C PHE A 55 -1.08 10.68 -11.14
N GLY A 56 -2.15 10.36 -11.88
CA GLY A 56 -3.24 9.49 -11.44
C GLY A 56 -2.95 7.97 -11.57
N VAL A 57 -1.98 7.58 -12.39
CA VAL A 57 -1.67 6.16 -12.72
C VAL A 57 -1.13 5.35 -11.52
N CYS A 58 -0.68 6.00 -10.45
CA CYS A 58 -0.13 5.30 -9.27
C CYS A 58 -1.14 4.33 -8.60
N VAL A 59 -2.45 4.60 -8.65
CA VAL A 59 -3.48 3.74 -7.99
C VAL A 59 -3.79 2.49 -8.81
N CYS A 60 -3.68 2.52 -10.14
CA CYS A 60 -3.94 1.35 -10.97
C CYS A 60 -2.83 0.29 -10.91
N ARG A 61 -1.64 0.63 -10.38
CA ARG A 61 -0.52 -0.31 -10.21
C ARG A 61 -0.55 -1.06 -8.87
N GLY A 62 -1.48 -0.72 -7.98
CA GLY A 62 -1.75 -1.40 -6.72
C GLY A 62 -2.99 -2.29 -6.79
N GLN A 63 -3.02 -3.28 -7.69
CA GLN A 63 -3.94 -4.42 -7.55
C GLN A 63 -3.24 -5.44 -6.65
N PRO A 64 -3.58 -5.54 -5.36
CA PRO A 64 -3.09 -6.64 -4.54
C PRO A 64 -3.75 -7.92 -5.06
N TRP A 65 -2.93 -8.93 -5.35
CA TRP A 65 -3.27 -10.35 -5.57
C TRP A 65 -3.88 -10.85 -6.90
N ARG A 66 -3.80 -10.23 -8.08
CA ARG A 66 -4.16 -10.99 -9.32
C ARG A 66 -3.11 -12.06 -9.73
N LEU A 67 -3.15 -13.20 -9.05
CA LEU A 67 -2.89 -14.56 -9.53
C LEU A 67 -4.05 -15.45 -9.05
#